data_AF-A0A6B2CGY0-F1
#
_entry.id   AF-A0A6B2CGY0-F1
#
_cell.length_a   1.000
_cell.length_b   1.000
_cell.length_c   1.000
_cell.angle_alpha   90.00
_cell.angle_beta   90.00
_cell.angle_gamma   90.00
#
_symmetry.space_group_name_H-M   'P 1'
#
loop_
_entity.id
_entity.type
_entity.pdbx_description
1 polymer ?
#
loop_
_entity_poly.entity_id
_entity_poly.type
_entity_poly.pdbx_seq_one_letter_code
_entity_poly.pdbx_strand_id
1 'polypeptide(L)'
;MAVTSQSPLVEAFESMRRGALYLIIAWLLIGLGLMSVIAGSLTSLTLGFHGGKVLLVGSLVAMAIVLIVGVIIALIGLWGNFIPGAKRLAEVRPEFATSATLIRVGLFYGLIVMLIGALLVFILIGIPIIIVGFILLILGYIGLIILSFKLNETEKNALYLAAGILFIISIFVGLAGFIAWILLYIALGESAKKAKQAPPTPAPTPSTVIPPV
;
A
#
# COMPACT_ATOMS: atom_id res chain seq x y z
N MET A 1 -13.15 -3.23 -34.68
CA MET A 1 -13.27 -3.12 -33.22
C MET A 1 -12.03 -2.42 -32.72
N ALA A 2 -12.13 -1.13 -32.39
CA ALA A 2 -10.99 -0.34 -31.93
C ALA A 2 -10.64 -0.78 -30.51
N VAL A 3 -9.60 -1.60 -30.36
CA VAL A 3 -8.94 -1.81 -29.07
C VAL A 3 -8.34 -0.46 -28.71
N THR A 4 -9.01 0.30 -27.85
CA THR A 4 -8.44 1.44 -27.15
C THR A 4 -7.32 0.90 -26.26
N SER A 5 -6.14 0.64 -26.84
CA SER A 5 -4.94 0.34 -26.08
C SER A 5 -4.59 1.60 -25.29
N GLN A 6 -5.17 1.75 -24.11
CA GLN A 6 -4.68 2.72 -23.15
C GLN A 6 -3.17 2.51 -23.06
N SER A 7 -2.41 3.61 -23.15
CA SER A 7 -0.95 3.54 -23.01
C SER A 7 -0.63 2.73 -21.75
N PRO A 8 0.32 1.77 -21.80
CA PRO A 8 0.64 0.89 -20.66
C PRO A 8 0.96 1.69 -19.38
N LEU A 9 1.38 2.94 -19.52
CA LEU A 9 1.63 3.90 -18.45
C LEU A 9 0.35 4.40 -17.76
N VAL A 10 -0.74 4.62 -18.52
CA VAL A 10 -2.07 4.95 -17.97
C VAL A 10 -2.59 3.78 -17.15
N GLU A 11 -2.48 2.56 -17.68
CA GLU A 11 -2.94 1.36 -17.00
C GLU A 11 -2.17 1.11 -15.70
N ALA A 12 -0.86 1.39 -15.70
CA ALA A 12 -0.01 1.32 -14.51
C ALA A 12 -0.50 2.29 -13.41
N PHE A 13 -0.70 3.57 -13.74
CA PHE A 13 -1.17 4.56 -12.76
C PHE A 13 -2.58 4.27 -12.25
N GLU A 14 -3.51 3.85 -13.11
CA GLU A 14 -4.86 3.48 -12.68
C GLU A 14 -4.88 2.24 -11.79
N SER A 15 -4.03 1.25 -12.08
CA SER A 15 -3.87 0.07 -11.24
C SER A 15 -3.30 0.44 -9.87
N MET A 16 -2.22 1.23 -9.83
CA MET A 16 -1.63 1.71 -8.57
C MET A 16 -2.64 2.55 -7.77
N ARG A 17 -3.39 3.43 -8.43
CA ARG A 17 -4.42 4.26 -7.79
C ARG A 17 -5.52 3.41 -7.15
N ARG A 18 -6.02 2.39 -7.86
CA ARG A 18 -7.00 1.44 -7.30
C ARG A 18 -6.43 0.72 -6.08
N GLY A 19 -5.18 0.27 -6.15
CA GLY A 19 -4.49 -0.36 -5.01
C GLY A 19 -4.36 0.56 -3.81
N ALA A 20 -3.97 1.83 -4.02
CA ALA A 20 -3.90 2.83 -2.97
C ALA A 20 -5.27 3.08 -2.33
N LEU A 21 -6.36 3.10 -3.11
CA LEU A 21 -7.72 3.23 -2.57
C LEU A 21 -8.10 2.08 -1.64
N TYR A 22 -7.80 0.83 -2.01
CA TYR A 22 -8.02 -0.31 -1.11
C TYR A 22 -7.20 -0.19 0.17
N LEU A 23 -5.97 0.33 0.10
CA LEU A 23 -5.14 0.56 1.28
C LEU A 23 -5.68 1.66 2.19
N ILE A 24 -6.23 2.73 1.62
CA ILE A 24 -6.94 3.78 2.38
C ILE A 24 -8.14 3.17 3.11
N ILE A 25 -8.96 2.37 2.43
CA ILE A 25 -10.11 1.68 3.03
C ILE A 25 -9.66 0.74 4.15
N ALA A 26 -8.61 -0.04 3.92
CA ALA A 26 -8.04 -0.94 4.92
C ALA A 26 -7.57 -0.18 6.16
N TRP A 27 -6.86 0.95 5.99
CA TRP A 27 -6.42 1.79 7.09
C TRP A 27 -7.58 2.39 7.88
N LEU A 28 -8.66 2.79 7.21
CA LEU A 28 -9.89 3.26 7.88
C LEU A 28 -10.51 2.15 8.74
N LEU A 29 -10.64 0.94 8.20
CA LEU A 29 -11.18 -0.20 8.93
C LEU A 29 -10.30 -0.55 10.14
N ILE A 30 -8.98 -0.62 9.95
CA ILE A 30 -8.04 -0.89 11.04
C ILE A 30 -8.13 0.19 12.13
N GLY A 31 -8.18 1.46 11.74
CA GLY A 31 -8.34 2.58 12.66
C GLY A 31 -9.66 2.53 13.44
N LEU A 32 -10.77 2.22 12.77
CA LEU A 32 -12.08 2.04 13.42
C LEU A 32 -12.09 0.85 14.39
N GLY A 33 -11.46 -0.26 14.01
CA GLY A 33 -11.28 -1.42 14.88
C GLY A 33 -10.56 -1.06 16.17
N LEU A 34 -9.44 -0.33 16.08
CA LEU A 34 -8.69 0.14 17.25
C LEU A 34 -9.51 1.10 18.12
N MET A 35 -10.20 2.06 17.50
CA MET A 35 -11.06 3.01 18.23
C MET A 35 -12.21 2.32 18.97
N SER A 36 -12.75 1.22 18.42
CA SER A 36 -13.81 0.45 19.07
C SER A 36 -13.36 -0.17 20.41
N VAL A 37 -12.09 -0.58 20.54
CA VAL A 37 -11.54 -1.09 21.79
C VAL A 37 -11.30 0.03 22.79
N ILE A 38 -10.81 1.19 22.34
CA ILE A 38 -10.62 2.35 23.21
C ILE A 38 -11.97 2.78 23.79
N ALA A 39 -12.97 2.95 22.92
CA ALA A 39 -14.33 3.30 23.33
C ALA A 39 -14.94 2.23 24.25
N GLY A 40 -14.87 0.95 23.87
CA GLY A 40 -15.37 -0.16 24.68
C GLY A 40 -14.66 -0.26 26.03
N SER A 41 -13.35 -0.01 26.10
CA SER A 41 -12.58 0.01 27.34
C SER A 41 -13.00 1.18 28.24
N LEU A 42 -13.11 2.39 27.67
CA LEU A 42 -13.50 3.58 28.43
C LEU A 42 -14.94 3.47 28.96
N THR A 43 -15.87 2.96 28.15
CA THR A 43 -17.25 2.69 28.57
C THR A 43 -17.35 1.50 29.53
N SER A 44 -16.45 0.52 29.45
CA SER A 44 -16.44 -0.60 30.41
C SER A 44 -16.08 -0.16 31.83
N LEU A 45 -15.33 0.95 31.98
CA LEU A 45 -14.98 1.53 33.29
C LEU A 45 -16.17 2.18 34.00
N THR A 46 -17.19 2.60 33.24
CA THR A 46 -18.40 3.24 33.80
C THR A 46 -19.52 2.24 34.07
N LEU A 47 -19.39 1.01 33.58
CA LEU A 47 -20.35 -0.07 33.74
C LEU A 47 -19.87 -1.03 34.85
N GLY A 48 -20.79 -1.49 35.71
CA GLY A 48 -20.47 -2.46 36.76
C GLY A 48 -19.84 -3.75 36.22
N PHE A 49 -19.24 -4.56 37.11
CA PHE A 49 -18.38 -5.72 36.78
C PHE A 49 -18.88 -6.65 35.66
N HIS A 50 -20.18 -6.94 35.58
CA HIS A 50 -20.73 -7.82 34.55
C HIS A 50 -20.95 -7.10 33.20
N GLY A 51 -21.48 -5.87 33.22
CA GLY A 51 -21.68 -5.06 32.01
C GLY A 51 -20.36 -4.63 31.37
N GLY A 52 -19.37 -4.25 32.19
CA GLY A 52 -18.04 -3.89 31.73
C GLY A 52 -17.32 -5.07 31.06
N LYS A 53 -17.36 -6.28 31.64
CA LYS A 53 -16.76 -7.48 31.05
C LYS A 53 -17.38 -7.86 29.70
N VAL A 54 -18.71 -7.85 29.60
CA VAL A 54 -19.41 -8.19 28.34
C VAL A 54 -19.05 -7.20 27.25
N LEU A 55 -19.02 -5.89 27.55
CA LEU A 55 -18.65 -4.86 26.58
C LEU A 55 -17.19 -4.99 26.13
N LEU A 56 -16.27 -5.29 27.06
CA LEU A 56 -14.84 -5.43 26.77
C LEU A 56 -14.57 -6.68 25.91
N VAL A 57 -15.19 -7.81 26.22
CA VAL A 57 -15.10 -9.01 25.36
C VAL A 57 -15.73 -8.76 24.00
N GLY A 58 -16.90 -8.11 23.96
CA GLY A 58 -17.57 -7.75 22.71
C GLY A 58 -16.75 -6.82 21.82
N SER A 59 -16.09 -5.82 22.40
CA SER A 59 -15.23 -4.89 21.66
C SER A 59 -13.95 -5.55 21.15
N LEU A 60 -13.36 -6.49 21.90
CA LEU A 60 -12.21 -7.28 21.45
C LEU A 60 -12.58 -8.19 20.26
N VAL A 61 -13.74 -8.85 20.31
CA VAL A 61 -14.24 -9.67 19.20
C VAL A 61 -14.53 -8.81 17.97
N ALA A 62 -15.22 -7.69 18.15
CA ALA A 62 -15.50 -6.75 17.07
C ALA A 62 -14.20 -6.22 16.43
N MET A 63 -13.21 -5.86 17.25
CA MET A 63 -11.88 -5.45 16.79
C MET A 63 -11.22 -6.56 15.96
N ALA A 64 -11.19 -7.80 16.46
CA ALA A 64 -10.56 -8.91 15.75
C ALA A 64 -11.18 -9.10 14.35
N ILE A 65 -12.51 -9.07 14.25
CA ILE A 65 -13.23 -9.20 12.98
C ILE A 65 -12.88 -8.05 12.03
N VAL A 66 -12.97 -6.80 12.51
CA VAL A 66 -12.70 -5.61 11.68
C VAL A 66 -11.24 -5.56 11.23
N LEU A 67 -10.29 -5.93 12.10
CA LEU A 67 -8.87 -6.02 11.75
C LEU A 67 -8.62 -7.08 10.68
N ILE A 68 -9.20 -8.27 10.81
CA ILE A 68 -9.07 -9.34 9.81
C ILE A 68 -9.60 -8.87 8.46
N VAL A 69 -10.79 -8.26 8.44
CA VAL A 69 -11.38 -7.70 7.21
C VAL A 69 -10.49 -6.61 6.60
N GLY A 70 -9.98 -5.69 7.43
CA GLY A 70 -9.06 -4.64 7.00
C GLY A 70 -7.78 -5.18 6.38
N VAL A 71 -7.15 -6.18 7.00
CA VAL A 71 -5.93 -6.80 6.46
C VAL A 71 -6.20 -7.57 5.17
N ILE A 72 -7.34 -8.28 5.07
CA ILE A 72 -7.74 -8.95 3.81
C ILE A 72 -7.89 -7.94 2.69
N ILE A 73 -8.55 -6.80 2.95
CA ILE A 73 -8.70 -5.73 1.96
C ILE A 73 -7.33 -5.13 1.58
N ALA A 74 -6.43 -4.93 2.54
CA ALA A 74 -5.07 -4.46 2.27
C ALA A 74 -4.31 -5.42 1.35
N LEU A 75 -4.39 -6.73 1.62
CA LEU A 75 -3.74 -7.76 0.81
C LEU A 75 -4.31 -7.82 -0.61
N ILE A 76 -5.64 -7.76 -0.75
CA ILE A 76 -6.31 -7.70 -2.06
C ILE A 76 -5.91 -6.43 -2.82
N GLY A 77 -5.85 -5.29 -2.13
CA GLY A 77 -5.41 -4.02 -2.70
C GLY A 77 -3.96 -4.06 -3.19
N LEU A 78 -3.06 -4.61 -2.38
CA LEU A 78 -1.64 -4.75 -2.69
C LEU A 78 -1.41 -5.69 -3.86
N TRP A 79 -1.89 -6.93 -3.74
CA TRP A 79 -1.62 -7.97 -4.72
C TRP A 79 -2.42 -7.81 -6.00
N GLY A 80 -3.70 -7.43 -5.89
CA GLY A 80 -4.59 -7.33 -7.03
C GLY A 80 -4.35 -6.08 -7.88
N ASN A 81 -3.90 -4.97 -7.29
CA ASN A 81 -3.87 -3.68 -7.99
C ASN A 81 -2.55 -2.92 -7.83
N PHE A 82 -2.04 -2.75 -6.60
CA PHE A 82 -0.89 -1.88 -6.37
C PHE A 82 0.42 -2.45 -6.95
N ILE A 83 0.75 -3.70 -6.61
CA ILE A 83 1.98 -4.38 -7.06
C ILE A 83 1.98 -4.62 -8.58
N PRO A 84 0.89 -5.12 -9.20
CA PRO A 84 0.81 -5.22 -10.66
C PRO A 84 0.99 -3.86 -11.34
N GLY A 85 0.42 -2.80 -10.77
CA GLY A 85 0.58 -1.44 -11.28
C GLY A 85 2.02 -0.95 -11.22
N ALA A 86 2.69 -1.13 -10.08
CA ALA A 86 4.10 -0.77 -9.93
C ALA A 86 5.02 -1.60 -10.86
N LYS A 87 4.70 -2.89 -11.08
CA LYS A 87 5.42 -3.75 -12.02
C LYS A 87 5.26 -3.28 -13.47
N ARG A 88 4.04 -2.94 -13.89
CA ARG A 88 3.78 -2.39 -15.23
C ARG A 88 4.50 -1.06 -15.44
N LEU A 89 4.55 -0.21 -14.41
CA LEU A 89 5.33 1.01 -14.46
C LEU A 89 6.83 0.71 -14.66
N ALA A 90 7.36 -0.30 -13.97
CA ALA A 90 8.75 -0.76 -14.12
C ALA A 90 9.06 -1.36 -15.50
N GLU A 91 8.08 -2.01 -16.15
CA GLU A 91 8.21 -2.54 -17.51
C GLU A 91 8.32 -1.43 -18.55
N VAL A 92 7.60 -0.33 -18.36
CA VAL A 92 7.69 0.84 -19.24
C VAL A 92 8.93 1.68 -18.91
N ARG A 93 9.29 1.77 -17.64
CA ARG A 93 10.39 2.61 -17.14
C ARG A 93 11.23 1.80 -16.13
N PRO A 94 12.41 1.29 -16.53
CA PRO A 94 13.20 0.38 -15.70
C PRO A 94 13.70 1.03 -14.39
N GLU A 95 13.70 2.36 -14.30
CA GLU A 95 14.02 3.09 -13.07
C GLU A 95 13.11 2.71 -11.88
N PHE A 96 11.90 2.20 -12.11
CA PHE A 96 10.97 1.79 -11.06
C PHE A 96 11.08 0.31 -10.67
N ALA A 97 11.94 -0.49 -11.32
CA ALA A 97 12.05 -1.93 -11.05
C ALA A 97 12.48 -2.24 -9.60
N THR A 98 13.42 -1.45 -9.06
CA THR A 98 13.88 -1.60 -7.68
C THR A 98 12.76 -1.33 -6.69
N SER A 99 12.04 -0.22 -6.84
CA SER A 99 10.95 0.12 -5.92
C SER A 99 9.79 -0.87 -6.01
N ALA A 100 9.41 -1.31 -7.23
CA ALA A 100 8.38 -2.33 -7.42
C ALA A 100 8.74 -3.66 -6.73
N THR A 101 10.01 -4.07 -6.82
CA THR A 101 10.51 -5.28 -6.17
C THR A 101 10.50 -5.15 -4.65
N LEU A 102 10.98 -4.02 -4.11
CA LEU A 102 10.98 -3.75 -2.67
C LEU A 102 9.55 -3.71 -2.09
N ILE A 103 8.60 -3.10 -2.80
CA ILE A 103 7.18 -3.08 -2.40
C ILE A 103 6.62 -4.50 -2.36
N ARG A 104 6.90 -5.32 -3.39
CA ARG A 104 6.43 -6.70 -3.43
C ARG A 104 7.03 -7.55 -2.32
N VAL A 105 8.35 -7.51 -2.15
CA VAL A 105 9.05 -8.32 -1.15
C VAL A 105 8.73 -7.83 0.27
N GLY A 106 8.85 -6.53 0.49
CA GLY A 106 8.74 -5.95 1.80
C GLY A 106 7.28 -5.74 2.25
N LEU A 107 6.45 -5.09 1.44
CA LEU A 107 5.10 -4.72 1.89
C LEU A 107 4.13 -5.91 1.84
N PHE A 108 4.16 -6.72 0.78
CA PHE A 108 3.24 -7.85 0.64
C PHE A 108 3.66 -9.07 1.47
N TYR A 109 4.87 -9.60 1.28
CA TYR A 109 5.31 -10.73 2.12
C TYR A 109 5.54 -10.30 3.56
N GLY A 110 6.00 -9.07 3.82
CA GLY A 110 6.10 -8.57 5.18
C GLY A 110 4.75 -8.55 5.88
N LEU A 111 3.68 -8.08 5.23
CA LEU A 111 2.33 -8.10 5.80
C LEU A 111 1.83 -9.54 6.07
N ILE A 112 2.10 -10.48 5.17
CA ILE A 112 1.75 -11.90 5.35
C ILE A 112 2.50 -12.49 6.55
N VAL A 113 3.82 -12.29 6.61
CA VAL A 113 4.66 -12.78 7.71
C VAL A 113 4.22 -12.15 9.03
N MET A 114 3.85 -10.87 9.04
CA MET A 114 3.33 -10.19 10.22
C MET A 114 2.00 -10.79 10.67
N LEU A 115 1.09 -11.12 9.74
CA LEU A 115 -0.18 -11.77 10.05
C LEU A 115 0.02 -13.19 10.62
N ILE A 116 0.91 -13.99 10.01
CA ILE A 116 1.26 -15.32 10.52
C ILE A 116 1.90 -15.19 11.90
N GLY A 117 2.82 -14.24 12.07
CA GLY A 117 3.48 -13.94 13.33
C GLY A 117 2.48 -13.59 14.43
N ALA A 118 1.53 -12.69 14.14
CA ALA A 118 0.46 -12.29 15.04
C ALA A 118 -0.42 -13.47 15.49
N LEU A 119 -0.75 -14.38 14.57
CA LEU A 119 -1.54 -15.58 14.88
C LEU A 119 -0.77 -16.56 15.78
N LEU A 120 0.55 -16.65 15.61
CA LEU A 120 1.43 -17.56 16.34
C LEU A 120 1.97 -16.98 17.66
N VAL A 121 1.60 -15.74 18.04
CA VAL A 121 2.01 -15.13 19.32
C VAL A 121 1.64 -16.00 20.51
N PHE A 122 0.48 -16.68 20.45
CA PHE A 122 0.01 -17.57 21.52
C PHE A 122 0.94 -18.75 21.82
N ILE A 123 1.85 -19.10 20.89
CA ILE A 123 2.76 -20.25 21.00
C ILE A 123 4.19 -19.79 21.35
N LEU A 124 4.41 -18.51 21.74
CA LEU A 124 5.72 -17.88 21.99
C LEU A 124 6.69 -17.81 20.77
N ILE A 125 6.48 -18.65 19.76
CA ILE A 125 7.23 -18.68 18.49
C ILE A 125 6.86 -17.50 17.57
N GLY A 126 5.72 -16.83 17.81
CA GLY A 126 5.29 -15.67 17.03
C GLY A 126 6.23 -14.46 17.12
N ILE A 127 6.92 -14.26 18.26
CA ILE A 127 7.78 -13.09 18.49
C ILE A 127 8.91 -12.98 17.43
N PRO A 128 9.76 -14.01 17.20
CA PRO A 128 10.79 -13.92 16.16
C PRO A 128 10.21 -13.73 14.75
N ILE A 129 9.04 -14.30 14.45
CA ILE A 129 8.38 -14.14 13.15
C ILE A 129 7.92 -12.70 12.94
N ILE A 130 7.33 -12.07 13.98
CA ILE A 130 6.93 -10.67 13.93
C ILE A 130 8.13 -9.76 13.68
N ILE A 131 9.28 -10.04 14.31
CA ILE A 131 10.50 -9.25 14.09
C ILE A 131 10.91 -9.31 12.61
N VAL A 132 10.93 -10.51 12.01
CA VAL A 132 11.23 -10.68 10.57
C VAL A 132 10.20 -9.95 9.71
N GLY A 133 8.91 -10.10 10.01
CA GLY A 133 7.83 -9.41 9.30
C GLY A 133 7.96 -7.88 9.37
N PHE A 134 8.36 -7.35 10.51
CA PHE A 134 8.57 -5.92 10.71
C PHE A 134 9.74 -5.38 9.89
N ILE A 135 10.86 -6.11 9.86
CA ILE A 135 12.01 -5.77 9.01
C ILE A 135 11.60 -5.76 7.53
N LEU A 136 10.84 -6.76 7.08
CA LEU A 136 10.30 -6.80 5.72
C LEU A 136 9.38 -5.62 5.43
N LEU A 137 8.47 -5.27 6.35
CA LEU A 137 7.59 -4.11 6.19
C LEU A 137 8.38 -2.81 6.00
N ILE A 138 9.45 -2.60 6.78
CA ILE A 138 10.34 -1.43 6.62
C ILE A 138 10.93 -1.39 5.20
N LEU A 139 11.40 -2.52 4.66
CA LEU A 139 11.88 -2.59 3.27
C LEU A 139 10.78 -2.23 2.26
N GLY A 140 9.53 -2.61 2.54
CA GLY A 140 8.37 -2.24 1.74
C GLY A 140 8.11 -0.74 1.74
N TYR A 141 8.19 -0.10 2.91
CA TYR A 141 8.08 1.36 3.04
C TYR A 141 9.21 2.09 2.32
N ILE A 142 10.45 1.60 2.40
CA ILE A 142 11.58 2.14 1.62
C ILE A 142 11.27 2.07 0.12
N GLY A 143 10.69 0.97 -0.35
CA GLY A 143 10.22 0.84 -1.73
C GLY A 143 9.18 1.91 -2.12
N LEU A 144 8.20 2.19 -1.26
CA LEU A 144 7.20 3.25 -1.47
C LEU A 144 7.83 4.64 -1.49
N ILE A 145 8.81 4.90 -0.63
CA ILE A 145 9.53 6.17 -0.55
C ILE A 145 10.30 6.40 -1.86
N ILE A 146 11.08 5.42 -2.32
CA ILE A 146 11.82 5.49 -3.59
C ILE A 146 10.87 5.70 -4.75
N LEU A 147 9.77 4.94 -4.80
CA LEU A 147 8.74 5.08 -5.83
C LEU A 147 8.19 6.51 -5.86
N SER A 148 7.89 7.09 -4.70
CA SER A 148 7.30 8.43 -4.58
C SER A 148 8.30 9.51 -5.03
N PHE A 149 9.56 9.44 -4.61
CA PHE A 149 10.58 10.39 -5.04
C PHE A 149 10.85 10.30 -6.56
N LYS A 150 10.95 9.09 -7.11
CA LYS A 150 11.13 8.91 -8.56
C LYS A 150 9.93 9.43 -9.34
N LEU A 151 8.71 9.16 -8.89
CA LEU A 151 7.50 9.70 -9.50
C LEU A 151 7.48 11.23 -9.46
N ASN A 152 7.93 11.86 -8.37
CA ASN A 152 8.08 13.31 -8.32
C ASN A 152 9.09 13.82 -9.38
N GLU A 153 10.24 13.16 -9.54
CA GLU A 153 11.24 13.55 -10.54
C GLU A 153 10.70 13.47 -11.97
N THR A 154 9.96 12.40 -12.29
CA THR A 154 9.39 12.13 -13.61
C THR A 154 8.15 12.99 -13.91
N GLU A 155 7.20 13.06 -12.99
CA GLU A 155 5.91 13.72 -13.20
C GLU A 155 5.93 15.21 -12.84
N LYS A 156 6.96 15.66 -12.11
CA LYS A 156 7.14 17.01 -11.56
C LYS A 156 5.95 17.45 -10.69
N ASN A 157 5.43 16.52 -9.88
CA ASN A 157 4.29 16.77 -9.00
C ASN A 157 4.69 16.68 -7.52
N ALA A 158 4.55 17.82 -6.82
CA ALA A 158 4.89 17.96 -5.41
C ALA A 158 4.06 17.04 -4.48
N LEU A 159 2.89 16.56 -4.90
CA LEU A 159 2.10 15.60 -4.13
C LEU A 159 2.85 14.28 -3.91
N TYR A 160 3.65 13.82 -4.88
CA TYR A 160 4.48 12.63 -4.71
C TYR A 160 5.62 12.88 -3.72
N LEU A 161 6.21 14.08 -3.74
CA LEU A 161 7.23 14.47 -2.77
C LEU A 161 6.66 14.45 -1.34
N ALA A 162 5.50 15.09 -1.15
CA ALA A 162 4.80 15.12 0.12
C ALA A 162 4.42 13.71 0.61
N ALA A 163 3.91 12.85 -0.29
CA ALA A 163 3.63 11.45 0.02
C ALA A 163 4.89 10.69 0.45
N GLY A 164 6.02 10.87 -0.24
CA GLY A 164 7.30 10.25 0.10
C GLY A 164 7.79 10.65 1.50
N ILE A 165 7.73 11.94 1.84
CA ILE A 165 8.11 12.44 3.17
C ILE A 165 7.16 11.87 4.24
N LEU A 166 5.85 11.86 4.00
CA LEU A 166 4.89 11.29 4.94
C LEU A 166 5.08 9.78 5.12
N PHE A 167 5.50 9.03 4.09
CA PHE A 167 5.87 7.62 4.25
C PHE A 167 7.09 7.43 5.15
N ILE A 168 8.07 8.33 5.14
CA ILE A 168 9.19 8.30 6.10
C ILE A 168 8.67 8.50 7.52
N ILE A 169 7.84 9.53 7.73
CA ILE A 169 7.25 9.82 9.04
C ILE A 169 6.34 8.67 9.50
N SER A 170 5.71 7.96 8.56
CA SER A 170 4.76 6.88 8.83
C SER A 170 5.35 5.69 9.57
N ILE A 171 6.68 5.51 9.49
CA ILE A 171 7.40 4.45 10.21
C ILE A 171 7.23 4.63 11.73
N PHE A 172 7.14 5.87 12.20
CA PHE A 172 6.96 6.21 13.61
C PHE A 172 5.51 6.57 13.95
N VAL A 173 4.78 7.16 12.98
CA VAL A 173 3.43 7.69 13.18
C VAL A 173 2.47 7.09 12.16
N GLY A 174 1.71 6.06 12.54
CA GLY A 174 0.81 5.36 11.62
C GLY A 174 -0.18 6.28 10.88
N LEU A 175 -0.66 7.34 11.53
CA LEU A 175 -1.55 8.33 10.92
C LEU A 175 -0.91 9.06 9.72
N ALA A 176 0.40 9.33 9.76
CA ALA A 176 1.10 9.93 8.62
C ALA A 176 1.08 9.00 7.40
N GLY A 177 1.11 7.68 7.62
CA GLY A 177 1.00 6.68 6.56
C GLY A 177 -0.36 6.72 5.86
N PHE A 178 -1.44 6.89 6.63
CA PHE A 178 -2.78 7.07 6.07
C PHE A 178 -2.85 8.30 5.15
N ILE A 179 -2.32 9.45 5.60
CA ILE A 179 -2.29 10.68 4.79
C ILE A 179 -1.40 10.49 3.55
N ALA A 180 -0.25 9.81 3.68
CA ALA A 180 0.63 9.50 2.56
C ALA A 180 -0.09 8.71 1.46
N TRP A 181 -0.89 7.70 1.83
CA TRP A 181 -1.69 6.94 0.88
C TRP A 181 -2.73 7.79 0.15
N ILE A 182 -3.36 8.74 0.84
CA ILE A 182 -4.30 9.69 0.23
C ILE A 182 -3.60 10.58 -0.80
N LEU A 183 -2.46 11.19 -0.43
CA LEU A 183 -1.70 12.03 -1.36
C LEU A 183 -1.22 11.25 -2.57
N LEU A 184 -0.72 10.03 -2.35
CA LEU A 184 -0.31 9.14 -3.44
C LEU A 184 -1.49 8.81 -4.37
N TYR A 185 -2.67 8.53 -3.81
CA TYR A 185 -3.89 8.27 -4.60
C TYR A 185 -4.28 9.46 -5.50
N ILE A 186 -4.22 10.68 -4.95
CA ILE A 186 -4.55 11.90 -5.70
C ILE A 186 -3.51 12.12 -6.81
N ALA A 187 -2.22 12.05 -6.47
CA ALA A 187 -1.11 12.24 -7.40
C ALA A 187 -1.16 11.25 -8.58
N LEU A 188 -1.43 9.96 -8.30
CA LEU A 188 -1.61 8.93 -9.33
C LEU A 188 -2.80 9.22 -10.24
N GLY A 189 -3.86 9.82 -9.71
CA GLY A 189 -5.01 10.25 -10.50
C GLY A 189 -4.68 11.38 -11.48
N GLU A 190 -3.86 12.34 -11.06
CA GLU A 190 -3.38 13.43 -11.92
C GLU A 190 -2.44 12.91 -13.01
N SER A 191 -1.47 12.07 -12.66
CA SER A 191 -0.56 11.45 -13.62
C SER A 191 -1.29 10.55 -14.63
N ALA A 192 -2.32 9.80 -14.21
CA ALA A 192 -3.15 9.04 -15.13
C ALA A 192 -3.90 9.94 -16.12
N LYS A 193 -4.46 11.08 -15.67
CA LYS A 193 -5.12 12.05 -16.56
C LYS A 193 -4.13 12.66 -17.56
N LYS A 194 -2.95 13.05 -17.08
CA LYS A 194 -1.88 13.61 -17.91
C LYS A 194 -1.38 12.60 -18.95
N ALA A 195 -1.19 11.35 -18.56
CA ALA A 195 -0.79 10.27 -19.45
C ALA A 195 -1.84 9.92 -20.52
N LYS A 196 -3.14 10.10 -20.22
CA LYS A 196 -4.22 9.96 -21.22
C LYS A 196 -4.24 11.09 -22.25
N GLN A 197 -3.75 12.27 -21.87
CA GLN A 197 -3.70 13.46 -22.72
C GLN A 197 -2.40 13.54 -23.54
N ALA A 198 -1.38 12.75 -23.18
CA ALA A 198 -0.13 12.69 -23.92
C ALA A 198 -0.29 11.93 -25.24
N PRO A 199 0.31 12.40 -26.36
CA PRO A 199 0.33 11.66 -27.62
C PRO A 199 0.91 10.24 -27.46
N PRO A 200 0.46 9.26 -28.25
CA PRO A 200 0.98 7.89 -28.17
C PRO A 200 2.49 7.87 -28.37
N THR A 201 3.20 7.22 -27.45
CA THR A 201 4.65 7.06 -27.50
C THR A 201 5.04 6.37 -28.82
N PRO A 202 6.02 6.91 -29.58
CA PRO A 202 6.50 6.25 -30.79
C PRO A 202 6.95 4.82 -30.46
N ALA A 203 6.52 3.85 -31.27
CA ALA A 203 7.01 2.48 -31.17
C ALA A 203 8.55 2.48 -31.27
N PRO A 204 9.24 1.59 -30.53
CA PRO A 204 10.69 1.46 -30.66
C PRO A 204 11.04 1.21 -32.12
N THR A 205 11.80 2.12 -32.72
CA THR A 205 12.30 1.99 -34.10
C THR A 205 13.08 0.68 -34.18
N PRO A 206 12.74 -0.24 -35.12
CA PRO A 206 13.52 -1.44 -35.33
C PRO A 206 14.97 -1.02 -35.57
N SER A 207 15.89 -1.46 -34.72
CA SER A 207 17.31 -1.22 -34.92
C SER A 207 17.69 -1.91 -36.22
N THR A 208 17.84 -1.14 -37.29
CA THR A 208 18.36 -1.63 -38.57
C THR A 208 19.79 -2.06 -38.32
N VAL A 209 20.00 -3.34 -38.04
CA VAL A 209 21.31 -3.97 -38.00
C VAL A 209 21.83 -3.91 -39.43
N ILE A 210 22.74 -2.97 -39.71
CA ILE A 210 23.46 -2.91 -40.97
C ILE A 210 24.54 -4.00 -40.90
N PRO A 211 24.52 -5.04 -41.76
CA PRO A 211 25.58 -6.04 -41.78
C PRO A 211 26.89 -5.43 -42.30
N PRO A 212 28.06 -5.80 -41.73
CA PRO A 212 29.35 -5.35 -42.22
C PRO A 212 29.65 -5.93 -43.61
N VAL A 213 30.21 -5.06 -44.47
CA VAL A 213 30.65 -5.34 -45.85
C VAL A 213 31.96 -6.12 -45.86
#